data_AF-A0A7W1IC97-F1
#
_entry.id   AF-A0A7W1IC97-F1
#
_cell.length_a   1.000
_cell.length_b   1.000
_cell.length_c   1.000
_cell.angle_alpha   90.00
_cell.angle_beta   90.00
_cell.angle_gamma   90.00
#
_symmetry.space_group_name_H-M   'P 1'
#
loop_
_entity.id
_entity.type
_entity.pdbx_description
1 polymer ?
#
loop_
_entity_poly.entity_id
_entity_poly.type
_entity_poly.pdbx_seq_one_letter_code
_entity_poly.pdbx_strand_id
1 'polypeptide(L)'
;MPIAVPRWIILVLGLAAGLVISARCAEAQDSTAAATADERWQVALGPDAYVWDVRLVRIDGAALVVRQVDSLVRIPVAKITEMRLIRKSEMQRGAAGGAMNALTGAEDEVYDFAPLDSPDKLRALQKIFRYHPVAPTP
;
A
#
# COMPACT_ATOMS: atom_id res chain seq x y z
N MET A 1 28.80 -28.13 36.03
CA MET A 1 29.22 -27.39 34.83
C MET A 1 29.23 -25.89 35.17
N PRO A 2 30.21 -25.13 34.69
CA PRO A 2 30.77 -23.96 35.39
C PRO A 2 30.13 -22.62 34.98
N ILE A 3 30.09 -21.67 35.94
CA ILE A 3 30.56 -20.25 35.89
C ILE A 3 30.02 -19.41 34.70
N ALA A 4 29.33 -18.27 34.84
CA ALA A 4 29.73 -17.04 35.53
C ALA A 4 28.56 -16.02 35.63
N VAL A 5 28.41 -15.41 36.81
CA VAL A 5 27.82 -14.09 37.12
C VAL A 5 28.72 -12.96 36.51
N PRO A 6 28.44 -11.61 36.50
CA PRO A 6 27.53 -10.81 37.37
C PRO A 6 26.89 -9.50 36.80
N ARG A 7 26.05 -8.88 37.67
CA ARG A 7 25.81 -7.45 37.98
C ARG A 7 26.54 -6.36 37.17
N TRP A 8 25.77 -5.35 36.75
CA TRP A 8 26.05 -3.89 36.82
C TRP A 8 24.78 -3.15 36.33
N ILE A 9 24.00 -2.44 37.15
CA ILE A 9 24.20 -1.07 37.66
C ILE A 9 24.75 -0.14 36.57
N ILE A 10 23.94 0.81 36.11
CA ILE A 10 24.19 2.26 36.22
C ILE A 10 22.90 3.01 35.90
N LEU A 11 22.53 3.88 36.84
CA LEU A 11 21.47 4.87 36.79
C LEU A 11 22.14 6.18 36.34
N VAL A 12 21.62 6.87 35.33
CA VAL A 12 21.96 8.28 35.08
C VAL A 12 20.69 9.09 34.84
N LEU A 13 20.38 9.85 35.87
CA LEU A 13 19.53 11.02 35.88
C LEU A 13 20.25 12.15 35.11
N GLY A 14 19.57 12.84 34.20
CA GLY A 14 20.15 13.95 33.44
C GLY A 14 19.07 14.89 32.90
N LEU A 15 18.52 15.71 33.80
CA LEU A 15 17.65 16.83 33.49
C LEU A 15 18.52 18.01 33.03
N ALA A 16 18.35 18.49 31.80
CA ALA A 16 18.84 19.81 31.38
C ALA A 16 17.90 20.41 30.33
N ALA A 17 17.31 21.53 30.73
CA ALA A 17 16.46 22.39 29.93
C ALA A 17 17.21 23.02 28.75
N GLY A 18 16.49 23.28 27.66
CA GLY A 18 16.87 24.32 26.73
C GLY A 18 16.53 24.03 25.28
N LEU A 19 15.74 24.95 24.72
CA LEU A 19 15.61 25.24 23.29
C LEU A 19 14.48 24.52 22.53
N VAL A 20 13.29 25.11 22.67
CA VAL A 20 12.20 25.07 21.70
C VAL A 20 12.69 25.74 20.41
N ILE A 21 13.02 24.94 19.39
CA ILE A 21 13.06 25.39 17.99
C ILE A 21 12.31 24.36 17.14
N SER A 22 11.09 24.76 16.77
CA SER A 22 10.37 24.44 15.54
C SER A 22 10.60 23.06 14.92
N ALA A 23 9.88 22.05 15.44
CA ALA A 23 9.50 20.88 14.66
C ALA A 23 8.01 20.99 14.29
N ARG A 24 7.66 21.95 13.41
CA ARG A 24 6.37 21.95 12.71
C ARG A 24 6.61 21.80 11.21
N CYS A 25 7.22 20.69 10.83
CA CYS A 25 7.28 20.28 9.41
C CYS A 25 7.54 18.78 9.20
N ALA A 26 7.47 17.94 10.24
CA ALA A 26 7.69 16.50 10.10
C ALA A 26 6.39 15.68 10.06
N GLU A 27 5.28 16.21 10.57
CA GLU A 27 4.04 15.43 10.76
C GLU A 27 3.18 15.32 9.49
N ALA A 28 3.49 16.06 8.42
CA ALA A 28 2.73 16.01 7.17
C ALA A 28 3.23 14.97 6.15
N GLN A 29 4.36 14.30 6.41
CA GLN A 29 4.95 13.33 5.48
C GLN A 29 4.68 11.87 5.89
N ASP A 30 4.34 11.61 7.16
CA ASP A 30 4.06 10.26 7.65
C ASP A 30 2.62 9.80 7.33
N SER A 31 1.65 10.72 7.27
CA SER A 31 0.27 10.35 7.00
C SER A 31 0.05 9.84 5.58
N THR A 32 0.79 10.36 4.58
CA THR A 32 0.68 9.89 3.20
C THR A 32 1.37 8.54 3.03
N ALA A 33 2.60 8.38 3.57
CA ALA A 33 3.33 7.12 3.48
C ALA A 33 2.63 5.97 4.24
N ALA A 34 2.06 6.25 5.42
CA ALA A 34 1.27 5.29 6.18
C ALA A 34 -0.07 4.97 5.49
N ALA A 35 -0.70 5.94 4.82
CA ALA A 35 -1.91 5.70 4.03
C ALA A 35 -1.63 4.82 2.81
N THR A 36 -0.51 5.04 2.10
CA THR A 36 -0.11 4.18 0.98
C THR A 36 0.29 2.78 1.44
N ALA A 37 0.87 2.67 2.64
CA ALA A 37 1.20 1.41 3.27
C ALA A 37 -0.02 0.58 3.71
N ASP A 38 -1.27 1.05 3.58
CA ASP A 38 -2.49 0.25 3.77
C ASP A 38 -3.32 0.05 2.49
N GLU A 39 -2.79 0.43 1.32
CA GLU A 39 -3.49 0.22 0.04
C GLU A 39 -3.64 -1.27 -0.26
N ARG A 40 -4.90 -1.68 -0.47
CA ARG A 40 -5.28 -3.05 -0.81
C ARG A 40 -5.80 -3.06 -2.23
N TRP A 41 -5.30 -3.98 -3.01
CA TRP A 41 -5.63 -4.10 -4.42
C TRP A 41 -6.35 -5.41 -4.69
N GLN A 42 -7.21 -5.36 -5.70
CA GLN A 42 -7.73 -6.52 -6.40
C GLN A 42 -7.15 -6.52 -7.82
N VAL A 43 -6.74 -7.69 -8.30
CA VAL A 43 -6.23 -7.88 -9.67
C VAL A 43 -7.06 -8.96 -10.36
N ALA A 44 -7.71 -8.62 -11.46
CA ALA A 44 -8.39 -9.57 -12.33
C ALA A 44 -7.42 -10.09 -13.40
N LEU A 45 -7.44 -11.41 -13.64
CA LEU A 45 -6.56 -12.12 -14.56
C LEU A 45 -7.29 -12.66 -15.81
N GLY A 46 -8.55 -12.27 -15.98
CA GLY A 46 -9.52 -12.89 -16.89
C GLY A 46 -10.93 -12.81 -16.31
N PRO A 47 -11.96 -13.34 -17.01
CA PRO A 47 -13.37 -13.19 -16.63
C PRO A 47 -13.71 -13.75 -15.23
N ASP A 48 -13.05 -14.85 -14.82
CA ASP A 48 -13.39 -15.58 -13.59
C ASP A 48 -12.21 -15.75 -12.62
N ALA A 49 -11.09 -15.05 -12.85
CA ALA A 49 -9.87 -15.22 -12.06
C ALA A 49 -9.47 -13.91 -11.38
N TYR A 50 -9.41 -13.91 -10.05
CA TYR A 50 -9.13 -12.72 -9.26
C TYR A 50 -8.14 -13.02 -8.14
N VAL A 51 -7.26 -12.06 -7.88
CA VAL A 51 -6.37 -12.03 -6.71
C VAL A 51 -6.80 -10.85 -5.85
N TRP A 52 -7.22 -11.14 -4.62
CA TRP A 52 -7.79 -10.16 -3.69
C TRP A 52 -6.84 -9.83 -2.54
N ASP A 53 -7.04 -8.66 -1.94
CA ASP A 53 -6.31 -8.15 -0.76
C ASP A 53 -4.79 -8.24 -0.94
N VAL A 54 -4.31 -7.75 -2.09
CA VAL A 54 -2.88 -7.73 -2.40
C VAL A 54 -2.28 -6.36 -2.23
N ARG A 55 -0.99 -6.32 -1.92
CA ARG A 55 -0.20 -5.09 -1.87
C ARG A 55 0.75 -5.07 -3.05
N LEU A 56 0.86 -3.93 -3.72
CA LEU A 56 1.83 -3.75 -4.80
C LEU A 56 3.24 -3.79 -4.20
N VAL A 57 4.18 -4.48 -4.87
CA VAL A 57 5.57 -4.56 -4.41
C VAL A 57 6.52 -4.01 -5.45
N ARG A 58 6.49 -4.54 -6.68
CA ARG A 58 7.31 -4.04 -7.79
C ARG A 58 6.84 -4.60 -9.14
N ILE A 59 7.34 -4.00 -10.21
CA ILE A 59 7.32 -4.60 -11.54
C ILE A 59 8.67 -5.27 -11.77
N ASP A 60 8.65 -6.52 -12.22
CA ASP A 60 9.82 -7.35 -12.49
C ASP A 60 9.73 -7.91 -13.91
N GLY A 61 10.43 -7.26 -14.84
CA GLY A 61 10.31 -7.57 -16.26
C GLY A 61 8.87 -7.45 -16.76
N ALA A 62 8.29 -8.57 -17.19
CA ALA A 62 6.91 -8.68 -17.69
C ALA A 62 5.92 -9.18 -16.62
N ALA A 63 6.30 -9.15 -15.34
CA ALA A 63 5.44 -9.58 -14.23
C ALA A 63 5.25 -8.47 -13.20
N LEU A 64 4.03 -8.38 -12.67
CA LEU A 64 3.72 -7.63 -11.46
C LEU A 64 3.97 -8.54 -10.24
N VAL A 65 4.80 -8.09 -9.30
CA VAL A 65 5.00 -8.75 -8.02
C VAL A 65 4.10 -8.09 -7.00
N VAL A 66 3.25 -8.91 -6.37
CA VAL A 66 2.35 -8.48 -5.30
C VAL A 66 2.62 -9.31 -4.04
N ARG A 67 2.34 -8.73 -2.87
CA ARG A 67 2.29 -9.46 -1.60
C ARG A 67 0.85 -9.81 -1.30
N GLN A 68 0.58 -11.08 -1.05
CA GLN A 68 -0.71 -11.59 -0.63
C GLN A 68 -0.54 -12.33 0.70
N VAL A 69 -1.19 -11.86 1.75
CA VAL A 69 -1.00 -12.35 3.12
C VAL A 69 0.51 -12.35 3.46
N ASP A 70 1.13 -13.53 3.51
CA ASP A 70 2.56 -13.69 3.83
C ASP A 70 3.42 -14.16 2.65
N SER A 71 2.85 -14.21 1.45
CA SER A 71 3.50 -14.72 0.24
C SER A 71 3.70 -13.65 -0.82
N LEU A 72 4.75 -13.79 -1.62
CA LEU A 72 4.94 -13.00 -2.84
C LEU A 72 4.40 -13.78 -4.04
N VAL A 73 3.50 -13.16 -4.80
CA VAL A 73 2.89 -13.73 -5.99
C VAL A 73 3.37 -12.96 -7.21
N ARG A 74 3.78 -13.69 -8.25
CA ARG A 74 4.17 -13.11 -9.54
C ARG A 74 3.01 -13.27 -10.54
N ILE A 75 2.52 -12.17 -11.05
CA ILE A 75 1.41 -12.12 -11.98
C ILE A 75 1.94 -11.67 -13.35
N PRO A 76 1.85 -12.48 -14.41
CA PRO A 76 2.23 -12.04 -15.75
C PRO A 76 1.35 -10.85 -16.19
N VAL A 77 1.96 -9.74 -16.58
CA VAL A 77 1.23 -8.51 -16.95
C VAL A 77 0.26 -8.74 -18.10
N ALA A 78 0.61 -9.62 -19.04
CA ALA A 78 -0.27 -10.00 -20.15
C ALA A 78 -1.64 -10.54 -19.69
N LYS A 79 -1.69 -11.21 -18.54
CA LYS A 79 -2.93 -11.79 -17.98
C LYS A 79 -3.79 -10.78 -17.24
N ILE A 80 -3.26 -9.63 -16.85
CA ILE A 80 -4.01 -8.64 -16.07
C ILE A 80 -5.06 -7.99 -16.97
N THR A 81 -6.33 -8.05 -16.57
CA THR A 81 -7.46 -7.45 -17.28
C THR A 81 -8.01 -6.23 -16.54
N GLU A 82 -7.99 -6.23 -15.22
CA GLU A 82 -8.43 -5.10 -14.40
C GLU A 82 -7.59 -5.04 -13.12
N MET A 83 -7.33 -3.84 -12.62
CA MET A 83 -6.91 -3.63 -11.24
C MET A 83 -7.81 -2.63 -10.55
N ARG A 84 -8.15 -2.91 -9.29
CA ARG A 84 -8.98 -2.05 -8.47
C ARG A 84 -8.29 -1.77 -7.14
N LEU A 85 -8.17 -0.50 -6.79
CA LEU A 85 -7.80 -0.09 -5.44
C LEU A 85 -9.04 -0.19 -4.56
N ILE A 86 -8.98 -1.06 -3.56
CA ILE A 86 -10.03 -1.24 -2.56
C ILE A 86 -9.82 -0.15 -1.51
N ARG A 87 -10.63 0.90 -1.54
CA ARG A 87 -10.59 1.90 -0.48
C ARG A 87 -11.45 1.42 0.69
N LYS A 88 -10.89 1.51 1.90
CA LYS A 88 -11.70 1.36 3.10
C LYS A 88 -12.64 2.56 3.13
N SER A 89 -13.90 2.36 2.76
CA SER A 89 -14.93 3.39 2.94
C SER A 89 -15.03 3.70 4.43
N GLU A 90 -14.35 4.75 4.87
CA GLU A 90 -14.78 5.44 6.08
C GLU A 90 -16.17 5.96 5.75
N MET A 91 -17.21 5.27 6.22
CA MET A 91 -18.56 5.80 6.22
C MET A 91 -18.49 7.18 6.90
N GLN A 92 -18.43 8.24 6.10
CA GLN A 92 -18.73 9.59 6.57
C GLN A 92 -20.22 9.55 6.89
N ARG A 93 -20.56 9.16 8.11
CA ARG A 93 -21.91 9.15 8.66
C ARG A 93 -22.36 10.61 8.75
N GLY A 94 -22.77 11.20 7.63
CA GLY A 94 -23.17 12.60 7.58
C GLY A 94 -23.02 13.31 6.23
N ALA A 95 -23.44 12.71 5.11
CA ALA A 95 -23.75 13.50 3.92
C ALA A 95 -24.90 12.84 3.15
N ALA A 96 -26.08 13.44 3.26
CA ALA A 96 -27.27 13.07 2.50
C ALA A 96 -27.01 13.33 1.01
N GLY A 97 -26.71 12.27 0.26
CA GLY A 97 -26.36 12.38 -1.16
C GLY A 97 -26.39 11.05 -1.90
N GLY A 98 -27.59 10.49 -2.08
CA GLY A 98 -27.89 9.53 -3.16
C GLY A 98 -27.78 8.04 -2.80
N ALA A 99 -28.93 7.42 -2.54
CA ALA A 99 -29.11 5.98 -2.33
C ALA A 99 -28.71 5.08 -3.54
N MET A 100 -28.22 5.66 -4.64
CA MET A 100 -27.70 4.94 -5.81
C MET A 100 -26.17 4.75 -5.80
N ASN A 101 -25.41 5.57 -5.06
CA ASN A 101 -23.94 5.45 -5.00
C ASN A 101 -23.44 4.43 -3.96
N ALA A 102 -24.32 3.91 -3.10
CA ALA A 102 -23.96 2.98 -2.04
C ALA A 102 -23.83 1.51 -2.50
N LEU A 103 -24.24 1.19 -3.74
CA LEU A 103 -24.28 -0.18 -4.26
C LEU A 103 -23.19 -0.47 -5.31
N THR A 104 -22.57 0.56 -5.82
CA THR A 104 -21.36 0.50 -6.66
C THR A 104 -20.30 1.24 -5.87
N GLY A 105 -19.16 0.65 -5.55
CA GLY A 105 -18.04 1.35 -4.92
C GLY A 105 -17.52 2.49 -5.82
N ALA A 106 -18.28 3.59 -5.90
CA ALA A 106 -18.07 4.72 -6.81
C ALA A 106 -16.83 5.53 -6.44
N GLU A 107 -16.19 5.18 -5.32
CA GLU A 107 -14.93 5.73 -4.85
C GLU A 107 -13.74 4.80 -5.10
N ASP A 108 -13.92 3.58 -5.59
CA ASP A 108 -12.78 2.71 -5.89
C ASP A 108 -12.11 3.15 -7.20
N GLU A 109 -10.78 3.22 -7.17
CA GLU A 109 -10.00 3.54 -8.36
C GLU A 109 -9.83 2.28 -9.20
N VAL A 110 -10.37 2.29 -10.43
CA VAL A 110 -10.41 1.13 -11.33
C VAL A 110 -9.60 1.41 -12.58
N TYR A 111 -8.71 0.48 -12.90
CA TYR A 111 -7.86 0.51 -14.07
C TYR A 111 -8.20 -0.68 -14.98
N ASP A 112 -8.78 -0.39 -16.15
CA ASP A 112 -9.05 -1.39 -17.18
C ASP A 112 -7.82 -1.59 -18.07
N PHE A 113 -7.32 -2.83 -18.11
CA PHE A 113 -6.19 -3.26 -18.93
C PHE A 113 -6.63 -4.17 -20.09
N ALA A 114 -7.89 -4.60 -20.15
CA ALA A 114 -8.39 -5.45 -21.23
C ALA A 114 -8.14 -4.88 -22.64
N PRO A 115 -8.27 -3.57 -22.91
CA PRO A 115 -8.02 -3.01 -24.24
C PRO A 115 -6.54 -2.79 -24.56
N LEU A 116 -5.64 -2.95 -23.58
CA LEU A 116 -4.22 -2.62 -23.73
C LEU A 116 -3.40 -3.84 -24.18
N ASP A 117 -2.38 -3.60 -25.00
CA ASP A 117 -1.37 -4.60 -25.30
C ASP A 117 -0.34 -4.71 -24.16
N SER A 118 0.51 -5.73 -24.19
CA SER A 118 1.48 -5.96 -23.10
C SER A 118 2.41 -4.77 -22.80
N PRO A 119 3.02 -4.07 -23.80
CA PRO A 119 3.84 -2.91 -23.50
C PRO A 119 3.03 -1.72 -22.94
N ASP A 120 1.80 -1.49 -23.39
CA ASP A 120 0.98 -0.42 -22.83
C ASP A 120 0.47 -0.74 -21.42
N LYS A 121 0.16 -2.01 -21.12
CA LYS A 121 -0.11 -2.46 -19.75
C LYS A 121 1.08 -2.18 -18.82
N LEU A 122 2.30 -2.46 -19.27
CA LEU A 122 3.52 -2.17 -18.49
C LEU A 122 3.66 -0.67 -18.23
N ARG A 123 3.44 0.18 -19.23
CA ARG A 123 3.47 1.64 -19.05
C ARG A 123 2.39 2.13 -18.09
N ALA A 124 1.19 1.58 -18.17
CA ALA A 124 0.10 1.90 -17.26
C ALA A 124 0.45 1.49 -15.82
N LEU A 125 0.97 0.28 -15.61
CA LEU A 125 1.45 -0.17 -14.29
C LEU A 125 2.55 0.73 -13.74
N GLN A 126 3.52 1.15 -14.56
CA GLN A 126 4.56 2.08 -14.13
C GLN A 126 3.99 3.43 -13.67
N LYS A 127 2.93 3.91 -14.34
CA LYS A 127 2.22 5.13 -13.90
C LYS A 127 1.52 4.89 -12.56
N ILE A 128 0.84 3.75 -12.38
CA ILE A 128 0.21 3.38 -11.11
C ILE A 128 1.23 3.40 -9.98
N PHE A 129 2.40 2.76 -10.14
CA PHE A 129 3.48 2.79 -9.13
C PHE A 129 4.01 4.20 -8.82
N ARG A 130 3.84 5.16 -9.73
CA ARG A 130 4.20 6.56 -9.50
C ARG A 130 3.16 7.30 -8.66
N TYR A 131 1.88 6.97 -8.82
CA TYR A 131 0.78 7.56 -8.06
C TYR A 131 0.55 6.86 -6.71
N HIS A 132 0.88 5.57 -6.65
CA HIS A 132 0.77 4.69 -5.49
C HIS A 132 2.16 4.18 -5.10
N PRO A 133 2.98 5.02 -4.45
CA PRO A 133 4.34 4.65 -4.09
C PRO A 133 4.35 3.50 -3.09
N VAL A 134 4.95 2.38 -3.49
CA VAL A 134 5.13 1.22 -2.61
C VAL A 134 6.13 1.56 -1.50
N ALA A 135 5.75 1.27 -0.25
CA ALA A 135 6.68 1.39 0.85
C ALA A 135 7.90 0.48 0.60
N PRO A 136 9.13 0.95 0.91
CA PRO A 136 10.32 0.12 0.78
C PRO A 136 10.15 -1.11 1.68
N THR A 137 10.14 -2.29 1.08
CA THR A 137 10.18 -3.54 1.85
C THR A 137 11.50 -3.61 2.62
N PRO A 138 11.49 -3.77 3.95
CA PRO A 138 12.70 -3.90 4.76
C PRO A 138 13.51 -5.16 4.39
#